data_AF-A0A6V7Y5F1-F1
#
_entry.id   AF-A0A6V7Y5F1-F1
#
_cell.length_a   1.000
_cell.length_b   1.000
_cell.length_c   1.000
_cell.angle_alpha   90.00
_cell.angle_beta   90.00
_cell.angle_gamma   90.00
#
_symmetry.space_group_name_H-M   'P 1'
#
loop_
_entity.id
_entity.type
_entity.pdbx_description
1 polymer ?
#
loop_
_entity_poly.entity_id
_entity_poly.type
_entity_poly.pdbx_seq_one_letter_code
_entity_poly.pdbx_strand_id
1 'polypeptide(L)'
;MHQDLLDGIDFLVHNGIADKRQIAIMGGSYGGYATLVGMTVRVDIVGPSNLITLLETIPPYWMGFYKDMTTMLGADKNTEEG
;
A
#
# COMPACT_ATOMS: atom_id res chain seq x y z
N MET A 1 1.49 3.19 -7.05
CA MET A 1 2.23 2.92 -5.81
C MET A 1 3.10 1.66 -5.86
N HIS A 2 2.58 0.47 -6.19
CA HIS A 2 3.45 -0.73 -6.22
C HIS A 2 4.64 -0.58 -7.18
N GLN A 3 4.38 -0.15 -8.42
CA GLN A 3 5.45 0.09 -9.40
C GLN A 3 6.43 1.17 -8.94
N ASP A 4 5.93 2.26 -8.37
CA ASP A 4 6.79 3.36 -7.86
C ASP A 4 7.77 2.88 -6.77
N LEU A 5 7.35 1.94 -5.92
CA LEU A 5 8.22 1.33 -4.91
C LEU A 5 9.31 0.45 -5.55
N LEU A 6 8.96 -0.33 -6.57
CA LEU A 6 9.93 -1.13 -7.33
C LEU A 6 10.91 -0.24 -8.08
N ASP A 7 10.43 0.83 -8.72
CA ASP A 7 11.26 1.80 -9.43
C ASP A 7 12.23 2.52 -8.48
N GLY A 8 11.77 2.86 -7.26
CA GLY A 8 12.63 3.42 -6.22
C GLY A 8 13.73 2.45 -5.78
N ILE A 9 13.40 1.16 -5.64
CA ILE A 9 14.39 0.11 -5.35
C ILE A 9 15.40 0.00 -6.49
N ASP A 10 14.93 -0.06 -7.74
CA ASP A 10 15.79 -0.18 -8.92
C ASP A 10 16.71 1.03 -9.05
N PHE A 11 16.22 2.24 -8.76
CA PHE A 11 17.04 3.44 -8.68
C PHE A 11 18.16 3.32 -7.64
N LEU A 12 17.84 2.88 -6.42
CA LEU A 12 18.83 2.73 -5.34
C LEU A 12 19.91 1.70 -5.68
N VAL A 13 19.51 0.57 -6.27
CA VAL A 13 20.44 -0.49 -6.70
C VAL A 13 21.31 -0.01 -7.86
N HIS A 14 20.71 0.64 -8.86
CA HIS A 14 21.43 1.14 -10.04
C HIS A 14 22.54 2.13 -9.67
N ASN A 15 22.28 2.99 -8.68
CA ASN A 15 23.25 3.97 -8.19
C ASN A 15 24.24 3.40 -7.16
N GLY A 16 24.20 2.10 -6.87
CA GLY A 16 25.09 1.46 -5.90
C GLY A 16 24.84 1.89 -4.44
N ILE A 17 23.68 2.46 -4.14
CA ILE A 17 23.31 2.93 -2.79
C ILE A 17 22.85 1.75 -1.93
N ALA A 18 22.19 0.75 -2.53
CA ALA A 18 21.67 -0.42 -1.84
C ALA A 18 22.08 -1.73 -2.53
N ASP A 19 22.39 -2.76 -1.75
CA ASP A 19 22.52 -4.14 -2.24
C ASP A 19 21.13 -4.74 -2.36
N LYS A 20 20.77 -5.19 -3.57
CA LYS A 20 19.48 -5.84 -3.87
C LYS A 20 19.15 -7.02 -2.94
N ARG A 21 20.16 -7.69 -2.37
CA ARG A 21 19.99 -8.81 -1.43
C ARG A 21 19.72 -8.38 0.01
N GLN A 22 19.83 -7.09 0.31
CA GLN A 22 19.73 -6.52 1.65
C GLN A 22 18.66 -5.40 1.70
N ILE A 23 17.58 -5.57 0.92
CA ILE A 23 16.46 -4.63 0.89
C ILE A 23 15.33 -5.16 1.76
N ALA A 24 14.78 -4.29 2.59
CA ALA A 24 13.54 -4.51 3.33
C ALA A 24 12.55 -3.39 3.02
N ILE A 25 11.26 -3.73 2.96
CA ILE A 25 10.17 -2.76 2.89
C ILE A 25 9.43 -2.80 4.22
N MET A 26 9.17 -1.62 4.77
CA MET A 26 8.44 -1.43 6.01
C MET A 26 7.43 -0.30 5.82
N GLY A 27 6.21 -0.50 6.33
CA GLY A 27 5.18 0.51 6.24
C GLY A 27 4.02 0.22 7.19
N GLY A 28 3.26 1.27 7.51
CA GLY A 28 2.05 1.16 8.29
C GLY A 28 0.81 1.63 7.54
N SER A 29 -0.38 1.17 7.95
CA SER A 29 -1.65 1.49 7.28
C SER A 29 -1.58 1.13 5.78
N TYR A 30 -1.92 2.02 4.84
CA TYR A 30 -1.75 1.75 3.40
C TYR A 30 -0.30 1.39 3.03
N GLY A 31 0.70 1.94 3.74
CA GLY A 31 2.10 1.54 3.57
C GLY A 31 2.37 0.09 4.00
N GLY A 32 1.60 -0.43 4.95
CA GLY A 32 1.61 -1.83 5.35
C GLY A 32 1.05 -2.74 4.27
N TYR A 33 -0.09 -2.37 3.66
CA TYR A 33 -0.60 -3.00 2.44
C TYR A 33 0.45 -3.00 1.32
N ALA A 34 1.05 -1.85 1.03
CA ALA A 34 2.09 -1.74 0.00
C ALA A 34 3.31 -2.62 0.32
N THR A 35 3.66 -2.77 1.60
CA THR A 35 4.70 -3.69 2.07
C THR A 35 4.34 -5.16 1.82
N LEU A 36 3.09 -5.55 2.08
CA LEU A 36 2.56 -6.90 1.78
C LEU A 36 2.56 -7.23 0.29
N VAL A 37 2.48 -6.24 -0.60
CA VAL A 37 2.57 -6.47 -2.05
C VAL A 37 4.04 -6.45 -2.52
N GLY A 38 4.96 -5.81 -1.78
CA GLY A 38 6.30 -5.39 -2.23
C GLY A 38 7.40 -6.46 -2.38
N MET A 39 7.79 -7.22 -1.35
CA MET A 39 9.03 -8.07 -1.40
C MET A 39 9.08 -9.21 -0.37
N THR A 40 10.07 -10.12 -0.37
CA THR A 40 10.11 -11.28 0.56
C THR A 40 10.32 -10.94 2.04
N VAL A 41 11.09 -9.89 2.37
CA VAL A 41 11.30 -9.43 3.76
C VAL A 41 10.43 -8.20 4.02
N ARG A 42 9.51 -8.31 4.98
CA ARG A 42 8.40 -7.37 5.18
C ARG A 42 8.18 -7.07 6.66
N VAL A 43 7.93 -5.80 6.97
CA VAL A 43 7.36 -5.39 8.26
C VAL A 43 6.11 -4.58 7.99
N ASP A 44 4.96 -5.25 8.13
CA ASP A 44 3.63 -4.65 8.03
C ASP A 44 3.13 -4.24 9.43
N ILE A 45 2.75 -2.97 9.57
CA ILE A 45 2.18 -2.43 10.80
C ILE A 45 0.75 -1.98 10.53
N VAL A 46 -0.22 -2.74 11.02
CA VAL A 46 -1.66 -2.45 10.88
C VAL A 46 -2.10 -2.17 9.44
N GLY A 47 -1.41 -2.77 8.46
CA GLY A 47 -1.80 -2.68 7.07
C GLY A 47 -3.03 -3.52 6.76
N PRO A 48 -3.97 -3.01 5.96
CA PRO A 48 -5.06 -3.82 5.45
C PRO A 48 -4.48 -4.84 4.46
N SER A 49 -4.83 -6.11 4.59
CA SER A 49 -4.42 -7.14 3.62
C SER A 49 -5.38 -7.24 2.42
N ASN A 50 -6.57 -6.63 2.53
CA ASN A 50 -7.58 -6.57 1.47
C ASN A 50 -8.27 -5.20 1.50
N LEU A 51 -8.19 -4.47 0.38
CA LEU A 51 -8.74 -3.13 0.25
C LEU A 51 -10.27 -3.12 0.17
N ILE A 52 -10.89 -4.16 -0.39
CA ILE A 52 -12.34 -4.30 -0.45
C ILE A 52 -12.90 -4.46 0.96
N THR A 53 -12.36 -5.41 1.72
CA THR A 53 -12.79 -5.64 3.10
C THR A 53 -12.54 -4.42 3.98
N LEU A 54 -11.44 -3.69 3.78
CA LEU A 54 -11.22 -2.40 4.45
C LEU A 54 -12.37 -1.42 4.20
N LEU A 55 -12.77 -1.23 2.95
CA LEU A 55 -13.89 -0.34 2.59
C LEU A 55 -15.25 -0.83 3.11
N GLU A 56 -15.42 -2.14 3.29
CA GLU A 56 -16.62 -2.75 3.90
C GLU A 56 -16.69 -2.57 5.41
N THR A 57 -15.54 -2.52 6.09
CA THR A 57 -15.47 -2.47 7.55
C THR A 57 -15.05 -1.11 8.10
N ILE A 58 -15.21 -0.03 7.31
CA ILE A 58 -14.86 1.32 7.77
C ILE A 58 -15.68 1.66 9.02
N PRO A 59 -15.02 2.04 10.15
CA PRO A 59 -15.73 2.46 11.35
C PRO A 59 -16.57 3.72 11.10
N PRO A 60 -17.74 3.89 11.73
CA PRO A 60 -18.62 5.05 11.48
C PRO A 60 -17.93 6.42 11.66
N TYR A 61 -16.97 6.52 12.57
CA TYR A 61 -16.22 7.76 12.81
C TYR A 61 -15.19 8.10 11.71
N TRP A 62 -14.93 7.18 10.77
CA TRP A 62 -14.09 7.40 9.59
C TRP A 62 -14.87 7.75 8.33
N MET A 63 -16.22 7.74 8.38
CA MET A 63 -17.05 8.01 7.20
C MET A 63 -16.81 9.39 6.58
N GLY A 64 -16.36 10.37 7.37
CA GLY A 64 -15.94 11.69 6.85
C GLY A 64 -14.77 11.63 5.87
N PHE A 65 -13.94 10.58 5.92
CA PHE A 65 -12.79 10.37 5.04
C PHE A 65 -13.05 9.38 3.90
N TYR A 66 -14.26 8.82 3.81
CA TYR A 66 -14.59 7.77 2.84
C TYR A 66 -14.24 8.19 1.40
N LYS A 67 -14.64 9.40 1.01
CA LYS A 67 -14.45 9.92 -0.34
C LYS A 67 -12.96 10.14 -0.67
N ASP A 68 -12.17 10.57 0.30
CA ASP A 68 -10.73 10.71 0.12
C ASP A 68 -10.08 9.33 -0.03
N MET A 69 -10.51 8.34 0.76
CA MET A 69 -10.03 6.96 0.65
C MET A 69 -10.33 6.36 -0.72
N THR A 70 -11.56 6.45 -1.22
CA THR A 70 -11.91 5.90 -2.55
C THR A 70 -11.20 6.63 -3.69
N THR A 71 -11.01 7.95 -3.56
CA THR A 71 -10.20 8.74 -4.51
C THR A 71 -8.74 8.27 -4.53
N MET A 72 -8.12 8.05 -3.37
CA MET A 72 -6.74 7.56 -3.26
C MET A 72 -6.57 6.14 -3.80
N LEU A 73 -7.59 5.29 -3.63
CA LEU A 73 -7.61 3.93 -4.16
C LEU A 73 -7.87 3.91 -5.67
N GLY A 74 -8.48 4.97 -6.22
CA GLY A 74 -8.91 5.05 -7.61
C GLY A 74 -10.11 4.15 -7.92
N ALA A 75 -10.82 3.70 -6.88
CA ALA A 75 -11.87 2.69 -6.93
C ALA A 75 -12.89 2.96 -5.81
N ASP A 76 -14.18 2.75 -6.11
CA ASP A 76 -15.27 2.84 -5.12
C ASP A 76 -16.24 1.68 -5.30
N LYS A 77 -16.32 0.84 -4.27
CA LYS A 77 -17.16 -0.37 -4.22
C LYS A 77 -18.65 -0.12 -4.49
N ASN A 78 -19.12 1.13 -4.37
CA ASN A 78 -20.51 1.49 -4.62
C ASN A 78 -20.77 1.88 -6.09
N THR A 79 -19.74 1.87 -6.94
CA THR A 79 -19.84 2.11 -8.38
C THR A 79 -19.75 0.79 -9.14
N GLU A 80 -20.25 0.75 -10.38
CA GLU A 80 -20.16 -0.45 -11.22
C GLU A 80 -18.72 -0.80 -11.62
N GLU A 81 -17.81 0.16 -11.58
CA GLU A 81 -16.39 0.00 -11.95
C GLU A 81 -15.57 -0.65 -10.81
N GLY A 82 -16.08 -0.59 -9.58
CA GLY A 82 -15.45 -1.13 -8.38
C GLY A 82 -14.54 -0.15 -7.66
#